data_AF-X1TEX9-F1
#
_entry.id   AF-X1TEX9-F1
#
_cell.length_a   1.000
_cell.length_b   1.000
_cell.length_c   1.000
_cell.angle_alpha   90.00
_cell.angle_beta   90.00
_cell.angle_gamma   90.00
#
_symmetry.space_group_name_H-M   'P 1'
#
loop_
_entity.id
_entity.type
_entity.pdbx_description
1 polymer ?
#
loop_
_entity_poly.entity_id
_entity_poly.type
_entity_poly.pdbx_seq_one_letter_code
_entity_poly.pdbx_strand_id
1 'polypeptide(L)'
;MPEINENELLIKVKACNICGTGIKILKYGYHKIKEGEHRILGHEVAGEVVKKGENISIFSLGDRVAIAPNIGCGHCYLCASGYNNLCDDYEAFGINLNGGFAEYMKITSKAIIGGNLIKIPENLSFLEASINEPFSCVYNAYESLKTGPIDNVLIIGAGAMGLLHLILSSKSI
;
A
#
# COMPACT_ATOMS: atom_id res chain seq x y z
N MET A 1 -14.45 -1.95 -16.62
CA MET A 1 -13.94 -2.65 -15.42
C MET A 1 -12.74 -3.50 -15.84
N PRO A 2 -11.63 -3.52 -15.08
CA PRO A 2 -10.47 -4.34 -15.44
C PRO A 2 -10.83 -5.84 -15.51
N GLU A 3 -10.38 -6.52 -16.55
CA GLU A 3 -10.46 -7.99 -16.63
C GLU A 3 -9.39 -8.62 -15.74
N ILE A 4 -9.67 -9.78 -15.15
CA ILE A 4 -8.73 -10.53 -14.30
C ILE A 4 -8.59 -11.95 -14.83
N ASN A 5 -7.42 -12.56 -14.67
CA ASN A 5 -7.20 -13.98 -14.94
C ASN A 5 -7.46 -14.85 -13.70
N GLU A 6 -7.22 -16.16 -13.82
CA GLU A 6 -7.45 -17.17 -12.78
C GLU A 6 -6.58 -17.00 -11.52
N ASN A 7 -5.53 -16.19 -11.57
CA ASN A 7 -4.59 -15.90 -10.48
C ASN A 7 -4.65 -14.46 -9.97
N GLU A 8 -5.59 -13.65 -10.45
CA GLU A 8 -5.74 -12.23 -10.09
C GLU A 8 -7.07 -12.00 -9.36
N LEU A 9 -7.17 -10.88 -8.63
CA LEU A 9 -8.44 -10.44 -8.07
C LEU A 9 -8.78 -9.00 -8.45
N LEU A 10 -10.04 -8.64 -8.24
CA LEU A 10 -10.54 -7.29 -8.40
C LEU A 10 -11.15 -6.83 -7.08
N ILE A 11 -10.72 -5.64 -6.63
CA ILE A 11 -11.37 -4.96 -5.51
C ILE A 11 -12.24 -3.82 -6.04
N LYS A 12 -13.37 -3.57 -5.37
CA LYS A 12 -14.07 -2.29 -5.45
C LYS A 12 -13.42 -1.35 -4.43
N VAL A 13 -12.87 -0.25 -4.90
CA VAL A 13 -12.23 0.73 -4.02
C VAL A 13 -13.30 1.43 -3.20
N LYS A 14 -13.08 1.52 -1.88
CA LYS A 14 -13.99 2.17 -0.94
C LYS A 14 -13.37 3.42 -0.33
N ALA A 15 -12.04 3.45 -0.21
CA ALA A 15 -11.28 4.63 0.19
C ALA A 15 -9.90 4.61 -0.48
N CYS A 16 -9.44 5.78 -0.94
CA CYS A 16 -8.07 5.99 -1.36
C CYS A 16 -7.61 7.40 -0.98
N ASN A 17 -6.49 7.51 -0.27
CA ASN A 17 -5.95 8.78 0.20
C ASN A 17 -4.96 9.40 -0.81
N ILE A 18 -4.79 10.72 -0.72
CA ILE A 18 -3.84 11.46 -1.56
C ILE A 18 -2.50 11.60 -0.83
N CYS A 19 -1.46 11.03 -1.43
CA CYS A 19 -0.09 11.19 -0.96
C CYS A 19 0.63 12.33 -1.67
N GLY A 20 1.56 13.00 -0.97
CA GLY A 20 2.47 13.97 -1.57
C GLY A 20 3.29 13.40 -2.74
N THR A 21 3.55 12.08 -2.75
CA THR A 21 4.17 11.37 -3.88
C THR A 21 3.32 11.47 -5.14
N GLY A 22 1.99 11.29 -5.05
CA GLY A 22 1.10 11.43 -6.20
C GLY A 22 1.14 12.85 -6.79
N ILE A 23 1.21 13.88 -5.94
CA ILE A 23 1.34 15.28 -6.37
C ILE A 23 2.67 15.52 -7.09
N LYS A 24 3.78 14.95 -6.57
CA LYS A 24 5.10 15.06 -7.22
C LYS A 24 5.10 14.40 -8.59
N ILE A 25 4.53 13.20 -8.71
CA ILE A 25 4.42 12.48 -9.98
C ILE A 25 3.61 13.29 -11.00
N LEU A 26 2.47 13.86 -10.58
CA LEU A 26 1.65 14.69 -11.46
C LEU A 26 2.40 15.93 -11.99
N LYS A 27 3.24 16.56 -11.16
CA LYS A 27 3.95 17.80 -11.51
C LYS A 27 5.25 17.58 -12.28
N TYR A 28 5.97 16.51 -11.98
CA TYR A 28 7.35 16.33 -12.43
C TYR A 28 7.60 14.99 -13.15
N GLY A 29 6.57 14.16 -13.29
CA GLY A 29 6.71 12.81 -13.82
C GLY A 29 7.37 11.85 -12.84
N TYR A 30 7.62 10.62 -13.32
CA TYR A 30 8.31 9.59 -12.56
C TYR A 30 9.13 8.71 -13.49
N HIS A 31 10.36 8.35 -13.13
CA HIS A 31 11.26 7.60 -14.01
C HIS A 31 10.74 6.21 -14.43
N LYS A 32 9.86 5.58 -13.63
CA LYS A 32 9.17 4.32 -13.99
C LYS A 32 7.88 4.51 -14.80
N ILE A 33 7.50 5.75 -15.14
CA ILE A 33 6.36 6.07 -16.01
C ILE A 33 6.92 6.73 -17.26
N LYS A 34 6.94 5.98 -18.37
CA LYS A 34 7.53 6.47 -19.63
C LYS A 34 6.62 7.49 -20.29
N GLU A 35 7.22 8.33 -21.14
CA GLU A 35 6.48 9.29 -21.97
C GLU A 35 5.39 8.57 -22.78
N GLY A 36 4.18 9.11 -22.77
CA GLY A 36 3.01 8.51 -23.41
C GLY A 36 2.33 7.37 -22.64
N GLU A 37 2.87 6.93 -21.49
CA GLU A 37 2.14 6.00 -20.63
C GLU A 37 1.14 6.72 -19.72
N HIS A 38 -0.06 6.15 -19.60
CA HIS A 38 -1.07 6.61 -18.66
C HIS A 38 -1.11 5.71 -17.43
N ARG A 39 -1.12 6.33 -16.25
CA ARG A 39 -1.23 5.64 -14.96
C ARG A 39 -2.35 6.21 -14.11
N ILE A 40 -3.15 5.31 -13.55
CA ILE A 40 -4.07 5.67 -12.47
C ILE A 40 -3.23 5.75 -11.18
N LEU A 41 -3.20 6.90 -10.52
CA LEU A 41 -2.46 7.07 -9.26
C LEU A 41 -3.27 6.55 -8.06
N GLY A 42 -2.70 6.69 -6.86
CA GLY A 42 -3.32 6.32 -5.58
C GLY A 42 -2.82 4.97 -5.06
N HIS A 43 -2.11 5.00 -3.94
CA HIS A 43 -1.47 3.81 -3.33
C HIS A 43 -1.84 3.58 -1.87
N GLU A 44 -2.60 4.49 -1.28
CA GLU A 44 -3.10 4.40 0.09
C GLU A 44 -4.55 3.92 0.02
N VAL A 45 -4.78 2.61 -0.16
CA VAL A 45 -6.07 2.06 -0.65
C VAL A 45 -6.67 1.05 0.32
N ALA A 46 -8.00 1.13 0.48
CA ALA A 46 -8.81 0.07 1.06
C ALA A 46 -10.08 -0.19 0.24
N GLY A 47 -10.54 -1.44 0.23
CA GLY A 47 -11.66 -1.86 -0.59
C GLY A 47 -12.21 -3.24 -0.24
N GLU A 48 -13.06 -3.74 -1.12
CA GLU A 48 -13.78 -4.99 -0.94
C GLU A 48 -13.53 -5.90 -2.15
N VAL A 49 -13.25 -7.18 -1.92
CA VAL A 49 -13.05 -8.17 -2.99
C VAL A 49 -14.37 -8.44 -3.70
N VAL A 50 -14.47 -8.08 -4.98
CA VAL A 50 -15.70 -8.23 -5.78
C VAL A 50 -15.59 -9.27 -6.89
N LYS A 51 -14.37 -9.66 -7.25
CA LYS A 51 -14.11 -10.76 -8.19
C LYS A 51 -12.76 -11.38 -7.86
N LYS A 52 -12.62 -12.70 -8.03
CA LYS A 52 -11.34 -13.41 -7.88
C LYS A 52 -11.23 -14.51 -8.93
N GLY A 53 -10.01 -14.80 -9.35
CA GLY A 53 -9.70 -15.97 -10.14
C GLY A 53 -9.89 -17.27 -9.37
N GLU A 54 -10.07 -18.37 -10.12
CA GLU A 54 -10.39 -19.70 -9.56
C GLU A 54 -9.25 -20.25 -8.67
N ASN A 55 -7.99 -19.88 -8.94
CA ASN A 55 -6.83 -20.35 -8.18
C ASN A 55 -6.62 -19.58 -6.87
N ILE A 56 -7.40 -18.54 -6.59
CA ILE A 56 -7.28 -17.76 -5.36
C ILE A 56 -8.17 -18.37 -4.28
N SER A 57 -7.58 -19.08 -3.32
CA SER A 57 -8.30 -19.68 -2.19
C SER A 57 -8.24 -18.86 -0.90
N ILE A 58 -7.19 -18.04 -0.73
CA ILE A 58 -6.95 -17.29 0.53
C ILE A 58 -7.88 -16.08 0.72
N PHE A 59 -8.57 -15.64 -0.33
CA PHE A 59 -9.56 -14.55 -0.31
C PHE A 59 -10.93 -15.03 -0.76
N SER A 60 -11.98 -14.48 -0.15
CA SER A 60 -13.38 -14.69 -0.50
C SER A 60 -14.00 -13.40 -1.04
N LEU A 61 -15.10 -13.52 -1.80
CA LEU A 61 -15.89 -12.36 -2.19
C LEU A 61 -16.47 -11.69 -0.95
N GLY A 62 -16.45 -10.35 -0.91
CA GLY A 62 -16.86 -9.56 0.25
C GLY A 62 -15.75 -9.34 1.28
N ASP A 63 -14.59 -10.01 1.16
CA ASP A 63 -13.45 -9.75 2.06
C ASP A 63 -13.08 -8.26 2.00
N ARG A 64 -12.95 -7.65 3.17
CA ARG A 64 -12.50 -6.27 3.33
C ARG A 64 -10.98 -6.27 3.38
N VAL A 65 -10.35 -5.40 2.61
CA VAL A 65 -8.90 -5.43 2.40
C VAL A 65 -8.27 -4.05 2.37
N ALA A 66 -7.04 -3.95 2.86
CA ALA A 66 -6.12 -2.84 2.68
C ALA A 66 -4.92 -3.28 1.83
N ILE A 67 -4.23 -2.31 1.24
CA ILE A 67 -3.14 -2.55 0.29
C ILE A 67 -1.81 -2.08 0.88
N ALA A 68 -0.80 -2.94 0.82
CA ALA A 68 0.59 -2.53 0.87
C ALA A 68 1.07 -2.38 -0.58
N PRO A 69 1.40 -1.18 -1.07
CA PRO A 69 1.48 -0.94 -2.51
C PRO A 69 2.74 -1.51 -3.16
N ASN A 70 3.83 -1.66 -2.41
CA ASN A 70 5.16 -2.00 -2.92
C ASN A 70 5.38 -3.52 -2.96
N ILE A 71 5.52 -4.06 -4.15
CA ILE A 71 5.66 -5.48 -4.45
C ILE A 71 7.11 -5.73 -4.88
N GLY A 72 7.87 -6.47 -4.06
CA GLY A 72 9.21 -6.91 -4.43
C GLY A 72 9.17 -8.07 -5.43
N CYS A 73 10.30 -8.34 -6.11
CA CYS A 73 10.37 -9.47 -7.05
C CYS A 73 10.30 -10.85 -6.35
N GLY A 74 10.55 -10.91 -5.03
CA GLY A 74 10.43 -12.11 -4.22
C GLY A 74 11.64 -13.07 -4.30
N HIS A 75 12.61 -12.81 -5.17
CA HIS A 75 13.74 -13.73 -5.39
C HIS A 75 15.14 -13.08 -5.33
N CYS A 76 15.25 -11.75 -5.33
CA CYS A 76 16.56 -11.10 -5.19
C CYS A 76 17.06 -11.14 -3.74
N TYR A 77 18.36 -10.85 -3.54
CA TYR A 77 18.99 -10.82 -2.22
C TYR A 77 18.22 -9.96 -1.20
N LEU A 78 17.77 -8.77 -1.61
CA LEU A 78 17.03 -7.85 -0.74
C LEU A 78 15.65 -8.41 -0.37
N CYS A 79 14.92 -8.97 -1.32
CA CYS A 79 13.64 -9.64 -1.03
C CYS A 79 13.82 -10.84 -0.11
N ALA A 80 14.81 -11.70 -0.37
CA ALA A 80 15.12 -12.86 0.47
C ALA A 80 15.56 -12.47 1.89
N SER A 81 16.13 -11.27 2.05
CA SER A 81 16.55 -10.71 3.34
C SER A 81 15.45 -9.92 4.05
N GLY A 82 14.22 -9.88 3.53
CA GLY A 82 13.09 -9.14 4.11
C GLY A 82 13.04 -7.64 3.77
N TYR A 83 13.91 -7.16 2.89
CA TYR A 83 13.97 -5.76 2.42
C TYR A 83 13.36 -5.61 1.03
N ASN A 84 12.15 -6.15 0.83
CA ASN A 84 11.45 -6.09 -0.46
C ASN A 84 11.16 -4.64 -0.90
N ASN A 85 11.05 -3.70 0.04
CA ASN A 85 10.93 -2.26 -0.22
C ASN A 85 12.15 -1.65 -0.90
N LEU A 86 13.31 -2.33 -0.87
CA LEU A 86 14.55 -1.92 -1.52
C LEU A 86 14.83 -2.70 -2.82
N CYS A 87 13.88 -3.53 -3.28
CA CYS A 87 14.04 -4.29 -4.52
C CYS A 87 14.18 -3.37 -5.73
N ASP A 88 15.21 -3.54 -6.56
CA ASP A 88 15.41 -2.71 -7.76
C ASP A 88 14.24 -2.86 -8.77
N ASP A 89 13.77 -4.09 -8.95
CA ASP A 89 12.70 -4.48 -9.87
C ASP A 89 11.30 -4.40 -9.24
N TYR A 90 11.11 -3.58 -8.19
CA TYR A 90 9.82 -3.46 -7.53
C TYR A 90 8.71 -2.96 -8.48
N GLU A 91 7.51 -3.46 -8.23
CA GLU A 91 6.25 -2.93 -8.75
C GLU A 91 5.50 -2.20 -7.63
N ALA A 92 4.77 -1.14 -7.97
CA ALA A 92 3.98 -0.38 -7.02
C ALA A 92 2.66 0.11 -7.62
N PHE A 93 1.56 -0.22 -6.93
CA PHE A 93 0.25 0.36 -7.24
C PHE A 93 0.30 1.88 -7.15
N GLY A 94 -0.38 2.58 -8.05
CA GLY A 94 -0.41 4.04 -8.10
C GLY A 94 0.92 4.69 -8.51
N ILE A 95 1.90 3.91 -8.99
CA ILE A 95 3.18 4.36 -9.53
C ILE A 95 3.38 3.76 -10.93
N ASN A 96 3.96 2.56 -11.04
CA ASN A 96 4.14 1.81 -12.29
C ASN A 96 3.06 0.75 -12.53
N LEU A 97 2.20 0.49 -11.55
CA LEU A 97 0.92 -0.21 -11.71
C LEU A 97 -0.24 0.77 -11.50
N ASN A 98 -1.41 0.48 -12.09
CA ASN A 98 -2.62 1.27 -11.86
C ASN A 98 -3.08 1.16 -10.40
N GLY A 99 -3.37 2.30 -9.79
CA GLY A 99 -3.73 2.45 -8.38
C GLY A 99 -5.22 2.67 -8.13
N GLY A 100 -5.50 3.19 -6.93
CA GLY A 100 -6.83 3.24 -6.32
C GLY A 100 -7.66 4.49 -6.60
N PHE A 101 -7.20 5.46 -7.39
CA PHE A 101 -8.05 6.56 -7.87
C PHE A 101 -8.98 6.12 -9.01
N ALA A 102 -9.68 5.01 -8.79
CA ALA A 102 -10.65 4.39 -9.68
C ALA A 102 -11.68 3.59 -8.87
N GLU A 103 -12.84 3.30 -9.46
CA GLU A 103 -13.88 2.51 -8.78
C GLU A 103 -13.47 1.07 -8.52
N TYR A 104 -12.61 0.52 -9.38
CA TYR A 104 -12.12 -0.86 -9.29
C TYR A 104 -10.62 -0.92 -9.53
N MET A 105 -9.93 -1.73 -8.73
CA MET A 105 -8.48 -1.93 -8.83
C MET A 105 -8.19 -3.42 -8.96
N LYS A 106 -7.42 -3.78 -10.00
CA LYS A 106 -6.89 -5.14 -10.19
C LYS A 106 -5.73 -5.35 -9.23
N ILE A 107 -5.74 -6.48 -8.53
CA ILE A 107 -4.62 -6.95 -7.73
C ILE A 107 -3.93 -8.09 -8.49
N THR A 108 -2.63 -7.93 -8.74
CA THR A 108 -1.84 -8.88 -9.52
C THR A 108 -1.54 -10.14 -8.71
N SER A 109 -1.25 -11.25 -9.39
CA SER A 109 -0.79 -12.50 -8.75
C SER A 109 0.44 -12.27 -7.86
N LYS A 110 1.40 -11.45 -8.32
CA LYS A 110 2.59 -11.08 -7.54
C LYS A 110 2.23 -10.38 -6.23
N ALA A 111 1.29 -9.44 -6.25
CA ALA A 111 0.82 -8.76 -5.05
C ALA A 111 0.12 -9.72 -4.07
N ILE A 112 -0.68 -10.65 -4.58
CA ILE A 112 -1.38 -11.64 -3.75
C ILE A 112 -0.36 -12.55 -3.06
N ILE A 113 0.58 -13.12 -3.81
CA ILE A 113 1.62 -14.04 -3.31
C ILE A 113 2.58 -13.30 -2.37
N GLY A 114 2.90 -12.04 -2.67
CA GLY A 114 3.77 -11.19 -1.86
C GLY A 114 3.14 -10.67 -0.57
N GLY A 115 1.87 -10.97 -0.29
CA GLY A 115 1.19 -10.51 0.93
C GLY A 115 0.81 -9.04 0.91
N ASN A 116 0.73 -8.43 -0.27
CA ASN A 116 0.40 -7.01 -0.45
C ASN A 116 -1.10 -6.69 -0.27
N LEU A 117 -1.94 -7.71 -0.09
CA LEU A 117 -3.36 -7.58 0.19
C LEU A 117 -3.65 -8.10 1.60
N ILE A 118 -4.16 -7.24 2.47
CA ILE A 118 -4.28 -7.53 3.91
C ILE A 118 -5.75 -7.48 4.28
N LYS A 119 -6.30 -8.55 4.85
CA LYS A 119 -7.68 -8.55 5.35
C LYS A 119 -7.79 -7.60 6.54
N ILE A 120 -8.83 -6.78 6.57
CA ILE A 120 -9.11 -5.84 7.66
C ILE A 120 -10.35 -6.30 8.46
N PRO A 121 -10.39 -6.07 9.77
CA PRO A 121 -11.50 -6.51 10.61
C PRO A 121 -12.76 -5.66 10.37
N GLU A 122 -13.93 -6.20 10.70
CA GLU A 122 -15.21 -5.55 10.41
C GLU A 122 -15.40 -4.20 11.13
N ASN A 123 -14.79 -4.06 12.31
CA ASN A 123 -14.88 -2.85 13.12
C ASN A 123 -13.93 -1.72 12.65
N LEU A 124 -13.08 -1.95 11.65
CA LEU A 124 -12.17 -0.93 11.11
C LEU A 124 -12.73 -0.38 9.79
N SER A 125 -13.10 0.91 9.74
CA SER A 125 -13.66 1.49 8.51
C SER A 125 -12.68 1.46 7.34
N PHE A 126 -13.19 1.51 6.10
CA PHE A 126 -12.30 1.56 4.92
C PHE A 126 -11.41 2.80 4.91
N LEU A 127 -11.91 3.95 5.39
CA LEU A 127 -11.12 5.18 5.44
C LEU A 127 -9.98 5.08 6.46
N GLU A 128 -10.21 4.48 7.63
CA GLU A 128 -9.14 4.20 8.58
C GLU A 128 -8.16 3.18 8.00
N ALA A 129 -8.66 2.11 7.37
CA ALA A 129 -7.81 1.10 6.76
C ALA A 129 -6.95 1.63 5.59
N SER A 130 -7.41 2.65 4.86
CA SER A 130 -6.63 3.22 3.74
C SER A 130 -5.39 3.99 4.22
N ILE A 131 -5.28 4.33 5.52
CA ILE A 131 -4.05 4.90 6.10
C ILE A 131 -3.00 3.84 6.46
N ASN A 132 -3.30 2.55 6.25
CA ASN A 132 -2.37 1.47 6.58
C ASN A 132 -1.00 1.65 5.90
N GLU A 133 -0.99 2.11 4.64
CA GLU A 133 0.24 2.37 3.90
C GLU A 133 1.11 3.45 4.57
N PRO A 134 0.64 4.69 4.78
CA PRO A 134 1.49 5.72 5.37
C PRO A 134 1.83 5.42 6.83
N PHE A 135 0.93 4.72 7.55
CA PHE A 135 1.20 4.28 8.92
C PHE A 135 2.30 3.21 8.97
N SER A 136 2.37 2.30 8.00
CA SER A 136 3.45 1.31 7.90
C SER A 136 4.82 1.95 7.70
N CYS A 137 4.90 3.05 6.94
CA CYS A 137 6.12 3.82 6.77
C CYS A 137 6.59 4.44 8.10
N VAL A 138 5.65 5.00 8.88
CA VAL A 138 5.89 5.55 10.21
C VAL A 138 6.35 4.46 11.20
N TYR A 139 5.67 3.32 11.17
CA TYR A 139 6.02 2.17 12.01
C TYR A 139 7.42 1.63 11.69
N ASN A 140 7.77 1.48 10.42
CA ASN A 140 9.10 1.06 10.00
C ASN A 140 10.21 1.99 10.51
N ALA A 141 9.98 3.31 10.48
CA ALA A 141 10.91 4.28 11.03
C ALA A 141 11.03 4.16 12.56
N TYR A 142 9.91 4.01 13.26
CA TYR A 142 9.87 3.81 14.71
C TYR A 142 10.69 2.57 15.14
N GLU A 143 10.46 1.42 14.49
CA GLU A 143 11.19 0.18 14.76
C GLU A 143 12.69 0.31 14.46
N SER A 144 13.05 0.99 13.36
CA SER A 144 14.45 1.20 12.97
C SER A 144 15.21 2.06 13.97
N LEU A 145 14.54 3.04 14.59
CA LEU A 145 15.10 3.90 15.64
C LEU A 145 15.15 3.20 17.00
N LYS A 146 14.46 2.05 17.15
CA LYS A 146 14.31 1.31 18.41
C LYS A 146 13.79 2.18 19.55
N THR A 147 12.86 3.08 19.22
CA THR A 147 12.25 3.98 20.20
C THR A 147 11.47 3.19 21.25
N GLY A 148 11.65 3.54 22.52
CA GLY A 148 10.98 2.93 23.67
C GLY A 148 10.27 3.94 24.58
N PRO A 149 9.60 3.46 25.65
CA PRO A 149 8.73 4.29 26.49
C PRO A 149 9.43 5.45 27.23
N ILE A 150 10.76 5.41 27.38
CA ILE A 150 11.55 6.43 28.10
C ILE A 150 12.18 7.47 27.17
N ASP A 151 12.07 7.29 25.85
CA ASP A 151 12.73 8.15 24.89
C ASP A 151 11.97 9.46 24.68
N ASN A 152 12.73 10.54 24.54
CA ASN A 152 12.18 11.83 24.12
C ASN A 152 12.19 11.92 22.60
N VAL A 153 11.02 12.06 21.99
CA VAL A 153 10.87 12.11 20.52
C VAL A 153 10.65 13.56 20.07
N LEU A 154 11.51 14.05 19.16
CA LEU A 154 11.31 15.30 18.44
C LEU A 154 10.76 15.04 17.04
N ILE A 155 9.57 15.56 16.75
CA ILE A 155 8.94 15.50 15.43
C ILE A 155 9.05 16.86 14.75
N ILE A 156 9.76 16.93 13.61
CA ILE A 156 9.90 18.15 12.82
C ILE A 156 8.94 18.09 11.64
N GLY A 157 7.84 18.85 11.75
CA GLY A 157 6.79 18.96 10.74
C GLY A 157 5.44 18.43 11.24
N ALA A 158 4.37 19.20 10.99
CA ALA A 158 3.01 18.90 11.45
C ALA A 158 2.05 18.49 10.32
N GLY A 159 2.59 17.96 9.22
CA GLY A 159 1.80 17.35 8.14
C GLY A 159 1.31 15.95 8.52
N ALA A 160 0.61 15.27 7.60
CA ALA A 160 0.03 13.94 7.83
C ALA A 160 1.03 12.94 8.46
N MET A 161 2.23 12.81 7.89
CA MET A 161 3.28 11.93 8.42
C MET A 161 3.68 12.30 9.85
N GLY A 162 3.85 13.59 10.16
CA GLY A 162 4.23 14.05 11.49
C GLY A 162 3.14 13.76 12.54
N LEU A 163 1.87 13.90 12.15
CA LEU A 163 0.75 13.54 13.01
C LEU A 163 0.66 12.02 13.24
N LEU A 164 0.93 11.20 12.23
CA LEU A 164 0.99 9.74 12.39
C LEU A 164 2.15 9.33 13.31
N HIS A 165 3.32 9.93 13.18
CA HIS A 165 4.44 9.75 14.12
C HIS A 165 4.02 10.13 15.55
N LEU A 166 3.34 11.27 15.72
CA LEU A 166 2.87 11.71 17.04
C LEU A 166 1.90 10.69 17.66
N ILE A 167 0.93 10.20 16.87
CA ILE A 167 -0.03 9.18 17.33
C ILE A 167 0.71 7.92 17.77
N LEU A 168 1.64 7.41 16.96
CA LEU A 168 2.39 6.20 17.29
C LEU A 168 3.23 6.40 18.55
N SER A 169 4.04 7.46 18.62
CA SER A 169 4.92 7.73 19.76
C SER A 169 4.16 8.03 21.06
N SER A 170 2.94 8.59 20.98
CA SER A 170 2.11 8.85 22.17
C SER A 170 1.44 7.60 22.76
N LYS A 171 1.39 6.50 22.00
CA LYS A 171 0.73 5.25 22.36
C LYS A 171 1.71 4.12 22.71
N SER A 172 3.01 4.36 22.63
CA SER A 172 4.03 3.42 23.08
C SER A 172 3.92 3.23 24.60
N ILE A 173 3.33 2.12 25.03
CA ILE A 173 3.25 1.66 26.43
C ILE A 173 4.52 0.89 26.78
#